data_AF-A0A6C0DFT8-F1
#
_entry.id   AF-A0A6C0DFT8-F1
#
_cell.length_a   1.000
_cell.length_b   1.000
_cell.length_c   1.000
_cell.angle_alpha   90.00
_cell.angle_beta   90.00
_cell.angle_gamma   90.00
#
_symmetry.space_group_name_H-M   'P 1'
#
loop_
_entity.id
_entity.type
_entity.pdbx_description
1 polymer ?
#
loop_
_entity_poly.entity_id
_entity_poly.type
_entity_poly.pdbx_seq_one_letter_code
_entity_poly.pdbx_strand_id
1 'polypeptide(L)'
;MDKYLLLTSIVFSVTIVSFIVEYIAPIIKNYGKYKESIKNGVYRFLHYYVFIYIGLFIFLFKSNSVHAYLYLLITLGLFCHWYLCECCILTYLELKSYDIDHNEYPTTFHPTFNSLFRDYADMFMSVVSVIFLITIGSIFYYNKSMPLYIKGLYTVFAVFFLKESVVRQRMNNQIQYPTDIRSFFMKYVHC
;
A
#
# COMPACT_ATOMS: atom_id res chain seq x y z
N MET A 1 7.65 19.50 -17.14
CA MET A 1 7.43 19.46 -15.67
C MET A 1 8.25 18.32 -15.11
N ASP A 2 8.95 18.54 -13.99
CA ASP A 2 9.66 17.45 -13.30
C ASP A 2 8.66 16.33 -12.95
N LYS A 3 9.01 15.08 -13.25
CA LYS A 3 8.16 13.90 -13.04
C LYS A 3 7.85 13.69 -11.56
N TYR A 4 8.81 14.02 -10.68
CA TYR A 4 8.62 13.97 -9.23
C TYR A 4 7.68 15.07 -8.75
N LEU A 5 7.75 16.26 -9.36
CA LEU A 5 6.80 17.33 -9.07
C LEU A 5 5.39 16.94 -9.52
N LEU A 6 5.23 16.33 -10.70
CA LEU A 6 3.95 15.81 -11.17
C LEU A 6 3.38 14.76 -10.22
N LEU A 7 4.19 13.77 -9.83
CA LEU A 7 3.80 12.75 -8.86
C LEU A 7 3.34 13.40 -7.54
N THR A 8 4.14 14.32 -7.01
CA THR A 8 3.83 15.02 -5.75
C THR A 8 2.51 15.79 -5.85
N SER A 9 2.27 16.48 -6.96
CA SER A 9 1.02 17.21 -7.21
C SER A 9 -0.21 16.29 -7.29
N ILE A 10 -0.07 15.12 -7.92
CA ILE A 10 -1.14 14.11 -7.96
C ILE A 10 -1.43 13.61 -6.54
N VAL A 11 -0.40 13.23 -5.79
CA VAL A 11 -0.54 12.73 -4.41
C VAL A 11 -1.18 13.79 -3.52
N PHE A 12 -0.77 15.05 -3.64
CA PHE A 12 -1.33 16.15 -2.88
C PHE A 12 -2.81 16.34 -3.19
N SER A 13 -3.18 16.35 -4.47
CA SER A 13 -4.58 16.45 -4.92
C SER A 13 -5.43 15.30 -4.37
N VAL A 14 -4.95 14.06 -4.47
CA VAL A 14 -5.64 12.87 -3.96
C VAL A 14 -5.80 12.91 -2.44
N THR A 15 -4.81 13.44 -1.72
CA THR A 15 -4.87 13.62 -0.27
C THR A 15 -5.97 14.63 0.11
N ILE A 16 -6.06 15.76 -0.61
CA ILE A 16 -7.14 16.74 -0.38
C ILE A 16 -8.51 16.11 -0.64
N VAL A 17 -8.67 15.39 -1.75
CA VAL A 17 -9.94 14.73 -2.07
C VAL A 17 -10.32 13.71 -0.98
N SER A 18 -9.35 12.94 -0.47
CA SER A 18 -9.56 11.99 0.62
C SER A 18 -10.11 12.67 1.87
N PHE A 19 -9.57 13.84 2.23
CA PHE A 19 -10.08 14.62 3.35
C PHE A 19 -11.50 15.12 3.14
N ILE A 20 -11.83 15.59 1.94
CA ILE A 20 -13.18 16.07 1.61
C ILE A 20 -14.18 14.90 1.71
N VAL A 21 -13.84 13.74 1.13
CA VAL A 21 -14.71 12.54 1.17
C VAL A 21 -14.92 12.06 2.61
N GLU A 22 -13.87 12.04 3.42
CA GLU A 22 -13.95 11.67 4.83
C GLU A 22 -14.81 12.67 5.63
N TYR A 23 -14.68 13.97 5.36
CA TYR A 23 -15.48 15.00 6.01
C TYR A 23 -16.97 14.87 5.70
N ILE A 24 -17.31 14.57 4.43
CA ILE A 24 -18.71 14.42 4.00
C ILE A 24 -19.32 13.12 4.56
N ALA A 25 -18.56 12.04 4.63
CA ALA A 25 -19.04 10.75 5.08
C ALA A 25 -17.96 10.02 5.90
N PRO A 26 -17.84 10.29 7.20
CA PRO A 26 -16.75 9.76 8.01
C PRO A 26 -16.83 8.23 8.10
N ILE A 27 -15.69 7.57 7.88
CA ILE A 27 -15.54 6.13 8.09
C ILE A 27 -15.54 5.84 9.60
N ILE A 28 -14.99 6.76 10.38
CA ILE A 28 -14.86 6.65 11.84
C ILE A 28 -15.73 7.71 12.49
N LYS A 29 -16.74 7.27 13.26
CA LYS A 29 -17.78 8.14 13.84
C LYS A 29 -17.24 9.24 14.79
N ASN A 30 -15.99 9.12 15.27
CA ASN A 30 -15.34 10.05 16.20
C ASN A 30 -14.23 10.92 15.59
N TYR A 31 -14.25 11.17 14.27
CA TYR A 31 -13.26 11.99 13.54
C TYR A 31 -13.05 13.43 14.09
N GLY A 32 -13.86 13.89 15.04
CA GLY A 32 -13.96 15.28 15.52
C GLY A 32 -12.84 15.83 16.41
N LYS A 33 -11.75 15.10 16.70
CA LYS A 33 -10.59 15.68 17.43
C LYS A 33 -9.58 16.30 16.44
N TYR A 34 -9.82 17.55 16.05
CA TYR A 34 -9.02 18.34 15.11
C TYR A 34 -7.50 18.33 15.35
N LYS A 35 -7.03 18.08 16.57
CA LYS A 35 -5.60 18.09 16.92
C LYS A 35 -4.80 16.94 16.31
N GLU A 36 -5.47 15.88 15.84
CA GLU A 36 -4.82 14.72 15.18
C GLU A 36 -4.97 14.73 13.65
N SER A 37 -5.74 15.68 13.10
CA SER A 37 -6.01 15.81 11.65
C SER A 37 -4.75 16.00 10.79
N ILE A 38 -3.81 16.85 11.22
CA ILE A 38 -2.58 17.13 10.43
C ILE A 38 -1.68 15.89 10.37
N LYS A 39 -1.51 15.20 11.49
CA LYS A 39 -0.68 13.99 11.56
C LYS A 39 -1.25 12.89 10.66
N ASN A 40 -2.57 12.71 10.69
CA ASN A 40 -3.27 11.76 9.83
C ASN A 40 -3.14 12.15 8.36
N GLY A 41 -3.15 13.45 8.06
CA GLY A 41 -2.89 13.98 6.73
C GLY A 41 -1.50 13.66 6.20
N VAL A 42 -0.48 13.77 7.05
CA VAL A 42 0.88 13.38 6.69
C VAL A 42 0.95 11.88 6.42
N TYR A 43 0.34 11.04 7.26
CA TYR A 43 0.34 9.59 7.02
C TYR A 43 -0.41 9.21 5.74
N ARG A 44 -1.60 9.78 5.51
CA ARG A 44 -2.36 9.59 4.27
C ARG A 44 -1.56 10.04 3.05
N PHE A 45 -0.92 11.21 3.12
CA PHE A 45 -0.08 11.72 2.05
C PHE A 45 1.07 10.74 1.72
N LEU A 46 1.82 10.29 2.73
CA LEU A 46 2.93 9.34 2.54
C LEU A 46 2.43 8.01 1.97
N HIS A 47 1.28 7.54 2.46
CA HIS A 47 0.68 6.29 2.05
C HIS A 47 0.23 6.34 0.59
N TYR A 48 -0.44 7.41 0.18
CA TYR A 48 -0.77 7.67 -1.22
C TYR A 48 0.46 7.90 -2.07
N TYR A 49 1.51 8.54 -1.54
CA TYR A 49 2.75 8.73 -2.26
C TYR A 49 3.37 7.40 -2.66
N VAL A 50 3.53 6.50 -1.69
CA VAL A 50 4.06 5.14 -1.92
C VAL A 50 3.21 4.42 -2.96
N PHE A 51 1.89 4.48 -2.82
CA PHE A 51 0.99 3.73 -3.68
C PHE A 51 0.91 4.25 -5.10
N ILE A 52 0.77 5.58 -5.26
CA ILE A 52 0.70 6.24 -6.57
C ILE A 52 2.07 6.13 -7.26
N TYR A 53 3.17 6.21 -6.51
CA TYR A 53 4.50 5.93 -7.06
C TYR A 53 4.58 4.50 -7.62
N ILE A 54 4.08 3.51 -6.87
CA ILE A 54 4.06 2.11 -7.34
C ILE A 54 3.21 1.95 -8.60
N GLY A 55 1.99 2.47 -8.59
CA GLY A 55 1.01 2.28 -9.66
C GLY A 55 1.28 3.12 -10.91
N LEU A 56 1.85 4.32 -10.78
CA LEU A 56 2.09 5.23 -11.92
C LEU A 56 3.52 5.19 -12.46
N PHE A 57 4.40 4.34 -11.91
CA PHE A 57 5.80 4.32 -12.30
C PHE A 57 6.00 4.17 -13.81
N ILE A 58 5.29 3.25 -14.46
CA ILE A 58 5.42 3.01 -15.90
C ILE A 58 5.03 4.22 -16.76
N PHE A 59 4.08 5.04 -16.30
CA PHE A 59 3.64 6.24 -17.01
C PHE A 59 4.57 7.43 -16.78
N LEU A 60 5.17 7.50 -15.59
CA LEU A 60 6.01 8.63 -15.20
C LEU A 60 7.47 8.42 -15.57
N PHE A 61 8.03 7.22 -15.41
CA PHE A 61 9.45 6.94 -15.52
C PHE A 61 9.76 5.96 -16.66
N LYS A 62 10.91 6.15 -17.32
CA LYS A 62 11.34 5.22 -18.37
C LYS A 62 11.85 3.94 -17.72
N SER A 63 11.38 2.81 -18.22
CA SER A 63 11.74 1.51 -17.68
C SER A 63 13.24 1.22 -17.72
N ASN A 64 14.03 1.77 -18.65
CA ASN A 64 15.49 1.51 -18.74
C ASN A 64 16.40 2.40 -17.87
N SER A 65 15.84 3.16 -16.93
CA SER A 65 16.58 4.17 -16.17
C SER A 65 17.02 3.68 -14.79
N VAL A 66 17.93 4.42 -14.13
CA VAL A 66 18.30 4.20 -12.71
C VAL A 66 17.08 4.13 -11.79
N HIS A 67 16.01 4.85 -12.15
CA HIS A 67 14.74 4.82 -11.43
C HIS A 67 14.10 3.43 -11.39
N ALA A 68 14.37 2.55 -12.36
CA ALA A 68 13.85 1.18 -12.34
C ALA A 68 14.50 0.34 -11.25
N TYR A 69 15.81 0.47 -11.02
CA TYR A 69 16.48 -0.21 -9.90
C TYR A 69 16.00 0.32 -8.56
N LEU A 70 15.82 1.64 -8.44
CA LEU A 70 15.27 2.26 -7.23
C LEU A 70 13.83 1.78 -6.98
N TYR A 71 13.00 1.73 -8.01
CA TYR A 71 11.64 1.21 -7.95
C TYR A 71 11.60 -0.24 -7.48
N LEU A 72 12.43 -1.10 -8.07
CA LEU A 72 12.59 -2.48 -7.64
C LEU A 72 12.97 -2.51 -6.15
N LEU A 73 14.05 -1.84 -5.73
CA LEU A 73 14.48 -1.85 -4.33
C LEU A 73 13.38 -1.42 -3.35
N ILE A 74 12.69 -0.32 -3.65
CA ILE A 74 11.59 0.20 -2.82
C ILE A 74 10.45 -0.82 -2.75
N THR A 75 10.03 -1.37 -3.89
CA THR A 75 8.93 -2.34 -3.94
C THR A 75 9.27 -3.61 -3.17
N LEU A 76 10.50 -4.12 -3.27
CA LEU A 76 10.96 -5.26 -2.47
C LEU A 76 10.88 -4.97 -0.96
N GLY A 77 11.37 -3.80 -0.53
CA GLY A 77 11.29 -3.40 0.87
C GLY A 77 9.85 -3.32 1.38
N LEU A 78 8.94 -2.77 0.56
CA LEU A 78 7.52 -2.69 0.88
C LEU A 78 6.84 -4.06 0.95
N PHE A 79 7.16 -4.99 0.06
CA PHE A 79 6.63 -6.35 0.12
C PHE A 79 7.14 -7.10 1.35
N CYS A 80 8.43 -7.02 1.65
CA CYS A 80 8.98 -7.61 2.86
C CYS A 80 8.32 -7.00 4.11
N HIS A 81 8.16 -5.68 4.14
CA HIS A 81 7.45 -4.99 5.21
C HIS A 81 6.01 -5.48 5.35
N TRP A 82 5.22 -5.47 4.28
CA TRP A 82 3.82 -5.93 4.35
C TRP A 82 3.73 -7.40 4.73
N TYR A 83 4.60 -8.25 4.20
CA TYR A 83 4.66 -9.68 4.52
C TYR A 83 4.98 -9.96 5.98
N LEU A 84 6.03 -9.34 6.52
CA LEU A 84 6.45 -9.57 7.90
C LEU A 84 5.51 -8.91 8.90
N CYS A 85 5.01 -7.71 8.61
CA CYS A 85 4.20 -6.94 9.54
C CYS A 85 2.69 -7.22 9.42
N GLU A 86 2.28 -7.99 8.43
CA GLU A 86 0.89 -8.29 8.09
C GLU A 86 0.01 -7.04 7.87
N CYS A 87 0.60 -5.83 7.83
CA CYS A 87 -0.05 -4.53 7.65
C CYS A 87 0.93 -3.46 7.15
N CYS A 88 0.41 -2.43 6.49
CA CYS A 88 1.20 -1.23 6.20
C CYS A 88 1.41 -0.42 7.47
N ILE A 89 2.67 -0.08 7.78
CA ILE A 89 3.01 0.71 8.98
C ILE A 89 2.34 2.08 8.97
N LEU A 90 2.14 2.69 7.79
CA LEU A 90 1.45 3.96 7.66
C LEU A 90 -0.04 3.84 8.01
N THR A 91 -0.72 2.76 7.57
CA THR A 91 -2.09 2.46 8.00
C THR A 91 -2.16 2.29 9.51
N TYR A 92 -1.23 1.54 10.09
CA TYR A 92 -1.19 1.33 11.54
C TYR A 92 -1.01 2.66 12.30
N LEU A 93 -0.06 3.49 11.87
CA LEU A 93 0.19 4.79 12.49
C LEU A 93 -1.01 5.73 12.36
N GLU A 94 -1.73 5.68 11.24
CA GLU A 94 -2.97 6.44 11.03
C GLU A 94 -4.11 5.94 11.94
N LEU A 95 -4.26 4.62 12.08
CA LEU A 95 -5.30 4.03 12.93
C LEU A 95 -5.08 4.29 14.42
N LYS A 96 -3.82 4.24 14.86
CA LYS A 96 -3.44 4.57 16.24
C LYS A 96 -3.86 5.99 16.65
N SER A 97 -3.93 6.91 15.70
CA SER A 97 -4.36 8.30 15.91
C SER A 97 -5.86 8.52 15.86
N TYR A 98 -6.69 7.48 15.65
CA TYR A 98 -8.14 7.63 15.74
C TYR A 98 -8.71 7.15 17.09
N ASP A 99 -7.87 6.71 18.03
CA ASP A 99 -8.28 6.24 19.37
C ASP A 99 -9.44 5.22 19.32
N ILE A 100 -9.33 4.27 18.38
CA ILE A 100 -10.34 3.24 18.10
C ILE A 100 -9.91 1.93 18.73
N ASP A 101 -10.86 1.14 19.22
CA ASP A 101 -10.61 -0.27 19.53
C ASP A 101 -10.22 -1.00 18.23
N HIS A 102 -8.95 -1.39 18.15
CA HIS A 102 -8.41 -2.09 16.99
C HIS A 102 -9.12 -3.42 16.72
N ASN A 103 -9.84 -4.00 17.68
CA ASN A 103 -10.61 -5.23 17.46
C ASN A 103 -11.91 -5.01 16.67
N GLU A 104 -12.41 -3.78 16.59
CA GLU A 104 -13.67 -3.46 15.90
C GLU A 104 -13.49 -3.16 14.41
N TYR A 105 -12.26 -2.84 13.97
CA TYR A 105 -11.97 -2.45 12.59
C TYR A 105 -10.92 -3.36 11.96
N PRO A 106 -11.30 -4.26 11.04
CA PRO A 106 -10.34 -5.13 10.38
C PRO A 106 -9.36 -4.28 9.56
N THR A 107 -8.06 -4.38 9.86
CA THR A 107 -7.03 -3.78 9.01
C THR A 107 -6.65 -4.73 7.90
N THR A 108 -6.49 -4.19 6.70
CA THR A 108 -5.97 -4.94 5.57
C THR A 108 -4.44 -4.90 5.56
N PHE A 109 -3.86 -5.94 4.98
CA PHE A 109 -2.42 -6.15 4.89
C PHE A 109 -1.69 -5.07 4.09
N HIS A 110 -2.42 -4.36 3.24
CA HIS A 110 -1.88 -3.39 2.29
C HIS A 110 -2.55 -2.01 2.43
N PRO A 111 -1.87 -0.94 2.01
CA PRO A 111 -2.42 0.40 1.90
C PRO A 111 -3.75 0.43 1.13
N THR A 112 -4.91 0.51 1.79
CA THR A 112 -6.20 0.64 1.08
C THR A 112 -6.57 2.09 0.88
N PHE A 113 -7.29 2.38 -0.20
CA PHE A 113 -7.89 3.68 -0.49
C PHE A 113 -9.31 3.75 0.09
N ASN A 114 -9.56 3.17 1.28
CA ASN A 114 -10.89 3.09 1.87
C ASN A 114 -11.53 4.48 2.05
N SER A 115 -10.73 5.48 2.45
CA SER A 115 -11.16 6.88 2.57
C SER A 115 -11.58 7.54 1.24
N LEU A 116 -11.27 6.93 0.09
CA LEU A 116 -11.65 7.42 -1.22
C LEU A 116 -12.70 6.54 -1.92
N PHE A 117 -12.49 5.22 -1.91
CA PHE A 117 -13.29 4.27 -2.69
C PHE A 117 -14.25 3.42 -1.85
N ARG A 118 -14.15 3.42 -0.52
CA ARG A 118 -15.02 2.65 0.40
C ARG A 118 -15.18 1.20 -0.06
N ASP A 119 -16.40 0.80 -0.40
CA ASP A 119 -16.77 -0.56 -0.84
C ASP A 119 -16.06 -0.97 -2.14
N TYR A 120 -15.58 -0.02 -2.93
CA TYR A 120 -14.81 -0.28 -4.16
C TYR A 120 -13.30 -0.37 -3.94
N ALA A 121 -12.82 -0.20 -2.70
CA ALA A 121 -11.39 -0.18 -2.42
C ALA A 121 -10.71 -1.50 -2.82
N ASP A 122 -11.30 -2.66 -2.52
CA ASP A 122 -10.71 -3.96 -2.87
C ASP A 122 -10.59 -4.16 -4.39
N MET A 123 -11.59 -3.71 -5.15
CA MET A 123 -11.55 -3.73 -6.61
C MET A 123 -10.43 -2.81 -7.13
N PHE A 124 -10.32 -1.60 -6.59
CA PHE A 124 -9.27 -0.65 -6.96
C PHE A 124 -7.87 -1.21 -6.65
N MET A 125 -7.69 -1.83 -5.48
CA MET A 125 -6.44 -2.48 -5.08
C MET A 125 -6.06 -3.64 -6.00
N SER A 126 -7.04 -4.41 -6.47
CA SER A 126 -6.83 -5.48 -7.46
C SER A 126 -6.31 -4.92 -8.78
N VAL A 127 -6.90 -3.83 -9.28
CA VAL A 127 -6.44 -3.15 -10.50
C VAL A 127 -5.00 -2.66 -10.35
N VAL A 128 -4.66 -2.04 -9.22
CA VAL A 128 -3.29 -1.55 -8.98
C VAL A 128 -2.29 -2.71 -8.91
N SER A 129 -2.68 -3.84 -8.33
CA SER A 129 -1.84 -5.05 -8.29
C SER A 129 -1.53 -5.58 -9.70
N VAL A 130 -2.50 -5.54 -10.61
CA VAL A 130 -2.28 -5.90 -12.02
C VAL A 130 -1.31 -4.91 -12.69
N ILE A 131 -1.50 -3.60 -12.48
CA ILE A 131 -0.60 -2.57 -13.01
C ILE A 131 0.83 -2.74 -12.48
N PHE A 132 0.99 -3.10 -11.21
CA PHE A 132 2.28 -3.42 -10.61
C PHE A 132 2.99 -4.56 -11.34
N LEU A 133 2.29 -5.69 -11.60
CA LEU A 133 2.87 -6.82 -12.32
C LEU A 133 3.28 -6.45 -13.75
N ILE A 134 2.45 -5.66 -14.45
CA ILE A 134 2.77 -5.11 -15.78
C ILE A 134 4.03 -4.24 -15.72
N THR A 135 4.17 -3.44 -14.66
CA THR A 135 5.33 -2.56 -14.45
C THR A 135 6.62 -3.37 -14.27
N ILE A 136 6.61 -4.39 -13.41
CA ILE A 136 7.76 -5.29 -13.22
C ILE A 136 8.13 -6.00 -14.52
N GLY A 137 7.14 -6.56 -15.23
CA GLY A 137 7.36 -7.21 -16.53
C GLY A 137 7.97 -6.25 -17.55
N SER A 138 7.48 -5.01 -17.61
CA SER A 138 8.02 -3.96 -18.48
C SER A 138 9.45 -3.60 -18.13
N ILE A 139 9.79 -3.46 -16.84
CA ILE A 139 11.16 -3.22 -16.39
C ILE A 139 12.09 -4.35 -16.88
N PHE A 140 11.69 -5.62 -16.76
CA PHE A 140 12.51 -6.73 -17.22
C PHE A 140 12.64 -6.81 -18.74
N TYR A 141 11.58 -6.47 -19.47
CA TYR A 141 11.59 -6.43 -20.92
C TYR A 141 12.57 -5.37 -21.45
N TYR A 142 12.53 -4.16 -20.89
CA TYR A 142 13.37 -3.05 -21.35
C TYR A 142 14.80 -3.07 -20.77
N ASN A 143 15.05 -3.72 -19.63
CA ASN A 143 16.39 -3.89 -19.06
C ASN A 143 16.93 -5.30 -19.29
N LYS A 144 17.29 -5.60 -20.54
CA LYS A 144 17.80 -6.93 -20.91
C LYS A 144 19.05 -7.32 -20.12
N SER A 145 19.94 -6.37 -19.85
CA SER A 145 21.18 -6.55 -19.07
C SER A 145 20.98 -6.78 -17.57
N MET A 146 19.74 -6.68 -17.06
CA MET A 146 19.47 -6.90 -15.66
C MET A 146 19.82 -8.34 -15.25
N PRO A 147 20.59 -8.53 -14.16
CA PRO A 147 21.04 -9.84 -13.73
C PRO A 147 19.91 -10.84 -13.52
N LEU A 148 20.16 -12.11 -13.88
CA LEU A 148 19.15 -13.18 -13.82
C LEU A 148 18.63 -13.42 -12.39
N TYR A 149 19.48 -13.27 -11.37
CA TYR A 149 19.07 -13.45 -9.97
C TYR A 149 18.05 -12.40 -9.52
N ILE A 150 18.11 -11.16 -10.04
CA ILE A 150 17.11 -10.13 -9.74
C ILE A 150 15.77 -10.54 -10.38
N LYS A 151 15.78 -10.92 -11.66
CA LYS A 151 14.57 -11.39 -12.35
C LYS A 151 13.95 -12.58 -11.61
N GLY A 152 14.77 -13.57 -11.24
CA GLY A 152 14.35 -14.74 -10.48
C GLY A 152 13.72 -14.37 -9.13
N LEU A 153 14.34 -13.47 -8.36
CA LEU A 153 13.82 -13.00 -7.09
C LEU A 153 12.40 -12.42 -7.24
N TYR A 154 12.20 -11.48 -8.17
CA TYR A 154 10.87 -10.88 -8.37
C TYR A 154 9.86 -11.84 -8.98
N THR A 155 10.28 -12.82 -9.80
CA THR A 155 9.37 -13.86 -10.27
C THR A 155 8.88 -14.71 -9.10
N VAL A 156 9.77 -15.10 -8.17
CA VAL A 156 9.38 -15.80 -6.93
C VAL A 156 8.41 -14.94 -6.11
N PHE A 157 8.71 -13.65 -5.93
CA PHE A 157 7.81 -12.73 -5.23
C PHE A 157 6.44 -12.61 -5.90
N ALA A 158 6.39 -12.48 -7.23
CA ALA A 158 5.14 -12.37 -7.97
C ALA A 158 4.28 -13.64 -7.83
N VAL A 159 4.90 -14.82 -7.93
CA VAL A 159 4.21 -16.11 -7.73
C VAL A 159 3.70 -16.22 -6.29
N PHE A 160 4.52 -15.85 -5.32
CA PHE A 160 4.15 -15.89 -3.91
C PHE A 160 2.97 -14.94 -3.62
N PHE A 161 3.02 -13.72 -4.15
CA PHE A 161 1.98 -12.72 -3.99
C PHE A 161 0.66 -13.15 -4.65
N LEU A 162 0.71 -13.73 -5.86
CA LEU A 162 -0.47 -14.29 -6.53
C LEU A 162 -1.08 -15.46 -5.76
N LYS A 163 -0.24 -16.32 -5.16
CA LYS A 163 -0.72 -17.44 -4.34
C LYS A 163 -1.38 -16.92 -3.06
N GLU A 164 -0.73 -15.99 -2.36
CA GLU A 164 -1.21 -15.41 -1.11
C GLU A 164 -2.54 -14.65 -1.33
N SER A 165 -2.67 -13.88 -2.41
CA SER A 165 -3.89 -13.15 -2.74
C SER A 165 -5.07 -14.10 -3.01
N VAL A 166 -4.85 -15.19 -3.74
CA VAL A 166 -5.87 -16.21 -4.00
C VAL A 166 -6.26 -16.96 -2.72
N VAL A 167 -5.30 -17.33 -1.88
CA VAL A 167 -5.56 -18.03 -0.61
C VAL A 167 -6.36 -17.13 0.34
N ARG A 168 -5.99 -15.85 0.47
CA ARG A 168 -6.68 -14.92 1.37
C ARG A 168 -8.06 -14.52 0.86
N GLN A 169 -8.27 -14.41 -0.45
CA GLN A 169 -9.63 -14.21 -1.00
C GLN A 169 -10.57 -15.35 -0.60
N ARG A 170 -10.06 -16.59 -0.48
CA ARG A 170 -10.84 -17.72 0.06
C ARG A 170 -11.07 -17.62 1.56
N MET A 171 -10.10 -17.12 2.33
CA MET A 171 -10.21 -16.99 3.79
C MET A 171 -11.05 -15.79 4.24
N ASN A 172 -11.03 -14.65 3.54
CA ASN A 172 -11.89 -13.50 3.84
C ASN A 172 -13.38 -13.82 3.62
N ASN A 173 -13.70 -14.83 2.81
CA ASN A 173 -15.04 -15.41 2.73
C ASN A 173 -15.40 -16.28 3.95
N GLN A 174 -14.50 -16.45 4.93
CA GLN A 174 -14.68 -17.34 6.08
C GLN A 174 -14.33 -16.71 7.45
N ILE A 175 -13.35 -15.80 7.59
CA ILE A 175 -12.89 -15.31 8.92
C ILE A 175 -12.34 -13.86 8.86
N GLN A 176 -12.77 -12.99 9.79
CA GLN A 176 -12.15 -11.69 10.11
C GLN A 176 -10.95 -11.89 11.05
N TYR A 177 -9.78 -11.33 10.72
CA TYR A 177 -8.59 -11.42 11.57
C TYR A 177 -8.57 -10.30 12.62
N PRO A 178 -8.38 -10.63 13.91
CA PRO A 178 -8.22 -9.63 14.96
C PRO A 178 -6.86 -8.93 14.85
N THR A 179 -6.87 -7.64 15.12
CA THR A 179 -5.79 -6.66 14.89
C THR A 179 -5.07 -6.29 16.18
N ASP A 180 -4.79 -7.28 17.03
CA ASP A 180 -4.09 -7.06 18.29
C ASP A 180 -2.57 -7.03 18.09
N ILE A 181 -1.94 -5.90 18.39
CA ILE A 181 -0.49 -5.74 18.35
C ILE A 181 0.25 -6.59 19.38
N ARG A 182 -0.38 -6.95 20.51
CA ARG A 182 0.22 -7.88 21.47
C ARG A 182 0.33 -9.26 20.85
N SER A 183 -0.68 -9.71 20.09
CA SER A 183 -0.60 -10.96 19.33
C SER A 183 0.55 -10.92 18.30
N PHE A 184 0.80 -9.78 17.66
CA PHE A 184 1.91 -9.58 16.73
C PHE A 184 3.30 -9.60 17.39
N PHE A 185 3.51 -8.81 18.44
CA PHE A 185 4.78 -8.79 19.18
C PHE A 185 5.04 -10.13 19.88
N MET A 186 4.02 -10.79 20.44
CA MET A 186 4.16 -12.10 21.07
C MET A 186 4.47 -13.21 20.06
N LYS A 187 4.00 -13.11 18.80
CA LYS A 187 4.23 -14.11 17.76
C LYS A 187 5.66 -14.06 17.17
N TYR A 188 6.32 -12.89 17.19
CA TYR A 188 7.59 -12.71 16.48
C TYR A 188 8.74 -12.08 17.28
N VAL A 189 8.50 -11.59 18.51
CA VAL A 189 9.55 -11.04 19.39
C VAL A 189 9.91 -12.00 20.55
N HIS A 190 9.17 -13.12 20.69
CA HIS A 190 9.46 -14.21 21.63
C HIS A 190 9.89 -15.53 20.96
N CYS A 191 10.47 -15.46 19.76
CA CYS A 191 11.29 -16.54 19.18
C CYS A 191 12.76 -16.14 19.20
#